data_AF-A0A5P9GNI5-F1
#
_entry.id   AF-A0A5P9GNI5-F1
#
_cell.length_a   1.000
_cell.length_b   1.000
_cell.length_c   1.000
_cell.angle_alpha   90.00
_cell.angle_beta   90.00
_cell.angle_gamma   90.00
#
_symmetry.space_group_name_H-M   'P 1'
#
loop_
_entity.id
_entity.type
_entity.pdbx_description
1 polymer ?
#
loop_
_entity_poly.entity_id
_entity_poly.type
_entity_poly.pdbx_seq_one_letter_code
_entity_poly.pdbx_strand_id
1 'polypeptide(L)'
;MTTLSLALAPLLSLQAVGETPVAIKNDTPETWTIEYPRIITPFIDDYRRCLNVVDRRVTGEPNFENQHRADVTRCEPKSREAQDGANTVLGKRGNYEEYTPSDVAEVFAHIGRIHVARGADLDKQFVMRMQGAERAQDKYERERPKGLVIELHDASVVKARIDETNQENNTGTR
;
A
#
# COMPACT_ATOMS: atom_id res chain seq x y z
N MET A 1 4.88 27.56 -60.57
CA MET A 1 5.88 26.49 -60.41
C MET A 1 6.03 26.21 -58.92
N THR A 2 5.60 25.02 -58.51
CA THR A 2 5.52 24.52 -57.13
C THR A 2 6.85 23.91 -56.73
N THR A 3 7.53 24.47 -55.72
CA THR A 3 8.72 23.87 -55.10
C THR A 3 8.35 23.29 -53.74
N LEU A 4 8.18 21.97 -53.75
CA LEU A 4 8.01 21.07 -52.61
C LEU A 4 9.33 21.02 -51.82
N SER A 5 9.37 21.52 -50.59
CA SER A 5 10.53 21.35 -49.70
C SER A 5 10.31 20.11 -48.84
N LEU A 6 11.02 19.02 -49.14
CA LEU A 6 11.10 17.83 -48.31
C LEU A 6 11.75 18.17 -46.97
N ALA A 7 11.02 17.99 -45.87
CA ALA A 7 11.59 17.97 -44.53
C ALA A 7 12.23 16.59 -44.28
N LEU A 8 13.57 16.54 -44.28
CA LEU A 8 14.35 15.37 -43.88
C LEU A 8 14.51 15.41 -42.35
N ALA A 9 13.79 14.54 -41.63
CA ALA A 9 13.97 14.38 -40.19
C ALA A 9 15.28 13.62 -39.90
N PRO A 10 16.16 14.11 -39.00
CA PRO A 10 17.26 13.30 -38.49
C PRO A 10 16.72 12.40 -37.37
N LEU A 11 16.45 11.13 -37.68
CA LEU A 11 16.35 10.07 -36.68
C LEU A 11 17.75 9.83 -36.12
N LEU A 12 18.14 10.64 -35.13
CA LEU A 12 19.31 10.38 -34.31
C LEU A 12 19.06 9.09 -33.51
N SER A 13 19.86 8.10 -33.86
CA SER A 13 20.08 6.83 -33.19
C SER A 13 20.18 6.96 -31.67
N LEU A 14 19.21 6.38 -30.95
CA LEU A 14 19.47 5.86 -29.60
C LEU A 14 20.39 4.63 -29.75
N GLN A 15 21.69 4.87 -29.81
CA GLN A 15 22.70 3.88 -29.49
C GLN A 15 23.53 4.47 -28.38
N ALA A 16 23.11 4.22 -27.15
CA ALA A 16 23.84 4.59 -25.96
C ALA A 16 23.92 3.38 -25.02
N VAL A 17 25.14 2.84 -25.00
CA VAL A 17 25.86 2.17 -23.91
C VAL A 17 25.29 0.88 -23.33
N GLY A 18 26.02 -0.22 -23.59
CA GLY A 18 26.09 -1.33 -22.65
C GLY A 18 26.83 -0.84 -21.41
N GLU A 19 26.08 -0.47 -20.38
CA GLU A 19 26.57 -0.36 -19.02
C GLU A 19 26.22 -1.66 -18.31
N THR A 20 27.24 -2.32 -17.77
CA THR A 20 27.11 -3.42 -16.82
C THR A 20 26.11 -3.02 -15.73
N PRO A 21 25.16 -3.89 -15.33
CA PRO A 21 24.19 -3.55 -14.30
C PRO A 21 24.93 -3.30 -12.97
N VAL A 22 25.16 -2.02 -12.67
CA VAL A 22 25.67 -1.62 -11.36
C VAL A 22 24.53 -1.79 -10.38
N ALA A 23 24.72 -2.62 -9.36
CA ALA A 23 23.77 -2.80 -8.28
C ALA A 23 23.60 -1.47 -7.51
N ILE A 24 22.56 -0.72 -7.86
CA ILE A 24 22.18 0.51 -7.17
C ILE A 24 21.59 0.13 -5.80
N LYS A 25 22.28 0.51 -4.71
CA LYS A 25 21.67 0.60 -3.38
C LYS A 25 20.66 1.74 -3.41
N ASN A 26 19.40 1.39 -3.54
CA ASN A 26 18.29 2.32 -3.49
C ASN A 26 17.59 2.08 -2.16
N ASP A 27 17.40 3.11 -1.31
CA ASP A 27 16.97 2.95 0.09
C ASP A 27 15.48 3.32 0.32
N THR A 28 14.73 3.64 -0.74
CA THR A 28 13.29 3.97 -0.69
C THR A 28 12.45 2.93 -1.44
N PRO A 29 11.52 2.19 -0.78
CA PRO A 29 10.73 1.12 -1.41
C PRO A 29 9.90 1.57 -2.63
N GLU A 30 9.54 2.86 -2.68
CA GLU A 30 8.79 3.49 -3.77
C GLU A 30 9.63 3.74 -5.04
N THR A 31 10.96 3.78 -4.91
CA THR A 31 11.90 4.06 -6.02
C THR A 31 12.73 2.84 -6.41
N TRP A 32 12.41 1.66 -5.89
CA TRP A 32 13.16 0.44 -6.18
C TRP A 32 12.93 -0.03 -7.62
N THR A 33 13.79 0.47 -8.51
CA THR A 33 13.95 -0.01 -9.89
C THR A 33 14.96 -1.16 -9.87
N ILE A 34 14.56 -2.33 -10.38
CA ILE A 34 15.48 -3.43 -10.64
C ILE A 34 15.67 -3.49 -12.14
N GLU A 35 16.92 -3.41 -12.57
CA GLU A 35 17.33 -3.63 -13.94
C GLU A 35 17.70 -5.10 -14.14
N TYR A 36 17.21 -5.67 -15.23
CA TYR A 36 17.52 -7.02 -15.64
C TYR A 36 17.29 -7.18 -17.15
N PRO A 37 17.87 -8.20 -17.79
CA PRO A 37 17.69 -8.43 -19.21
C PRO A 37 16.21 -8.64 -19.56
N ARG A 38 15.72 -7.91 -20.56
CA ARG A 38 14.31 -8.01 -21.00
C ARG A 38 13.88 -9.44 -21.33
N ILE A 39 14.84 -10.28 -21.73
CA ILE A 39 14.58 -11.68 -22.08
C ILE A 39 14.12 -12.53 -20.89
N ILE A 40 14.51 -12.18 -19.65
CA ILE A 40 14.12 -12.93 -18.46
C ILE A 40 12.83 -12.42 -17.81
N THR A 41 12.21 -11.36 -18.35
CA THR A 41 10.96 -10.79 -17.85
C THR A 41 9.86 -11.83 -17.60
N PRO A 42 9.60 -12.82 -18.50
CA PRO A 42 8.56 -13.82 -18.23
C PRO A 42 8.77 -14.61 -16.93
N PHE A 43 10.03 -14.92 -16.59
CA PHE A 43 10.36 -15.64 -15.34
C PHE A 43 10.19 -14.76 -14.10
N ILE A 44 10.53 -13.47 -14.24
CA ILE A 44 10.30 -12.47 -13.20
C ILE A 44 8.81 -12.29 -12.93
N ASP A 45 8.00 -12.22 -13.99
CA ASP A 45 6.55 -12.05 -13.89
C ASP A 45 5.89 -13.26 -13.23
N ASP A 46 6.36 -14.47 -13.52
CA ASP A 46 5.91 -15.70 -12.88
C ASP A 46 6.17 -15.70 -11.37
N TYR A 47 7.36 -15.28 -10.93
CA TYR A 47 7.66 -15.15 -9.51
C TYR A 47 6.82 -14.06 -8.85
N ARG A 48 6.71 -12.88 -9.48
CA ARG A 48 5.86 -11.78 -8.99
C ARG A 48 4.39 -12.20 -8.89
N ARG A 49 3.90 -13.01 -9.82
CA ARG A 49 2.53 -13.55 -9.77
C ARG A 49 2.34 -14.38 -8.50
N CYS A 50 3.27 -15.29 -8.17
CA CYS A 50 3.19 -16.07 -6.93
C CYS A 50 3.15 -15.17 -5.68
N LEU A 51 3.96 -14.12 -5.64
CA LEU A 51 4.02 -13.17 -4.52
C LEU A 51 2.70 -12.39 -4.34
N ASN A 52 1.96 -12.13 -5.43
CA ASN A 52 0.77 -11.29 -5.43
C ASN A 52 -0.57 -12.05 -5.38
N VAL A 53 -0.57 -13.38 -5.38
CA VAL A 53 -1.80 -14.20 -5.50
C VAL A 53 -2.69 -14.19 -4.22
N VAL A 54 -2.28 -13.56 -3.12
CA VAL A 54 -2.89 -13.82 -1.80
C VAL A 54 -3.72 -12.66 -1.26
N ASP A 55 -4.92 -12.99 -0.78
CA ASP A 55 -5.76 -12.12 0.03
C ASP A 55 -5.03 -11.72 1.32
N ARG A 56 -4.77 -10.43 1.49
CA ARG A 56 -4.17 -9.90 2.71
C ARG A 56 -5.17 -9.97 3.85
N ARG A 57 -4.74 -10.51 4.99
CA ARG A 57 -5.56 -10.54 6.20
C ARG A 57 -5.38 -9.24 6.97
N VAL A 58 -6.47 -8.52 7.22
CA VAL A 58 -6.45 -7.33 8.07
C VAL A 58 -6.93 -7.73 9.45
N THR A 59 -6.02 -7.83 10.41
CA THR A 59 -6.33 -8.26 11.79
C THR A 59 -6.43 -7.10 12.78
N GLY A 60 -6.36 -5.84 12.31
CA GLY A 60 -6.27 -4.67 13.17
C GLY A 60 -4.87 -4.40 13.72
N GLU A 61 -3.86 -5.16 13.26
CA GLU A 61 -2.46 -5.02 13.65
C GLU A 61 -1.58 -4.71 12.43
N PRO A 62 -0.47 -3.96 12.59
CA PRO A 62 0.50 -3.73 11.54
C PRO A 62 1.38 -4.99 11.35
N ASN A 63 0.85 -5.98 10.63
CA ASN A 63 1.54 -7.26 10.37
C ASN A 63 1.69 -7.62 8.88
N PHE A 64 1.56 -6.64 7.98
CA PHE A 64 1.72 -6.82 6.55
C PHE A 64 3.15 -7.24 6.18
N GLU A 65 4.20 -6.74 6.85
CA GLU A 65 5.58 -7.19 6.62
C GLU A 65 5.70 -8.71 6.83
N ASN A 66 5.13 -9.23 7.91
CA ASN A 66 5.14 -10.64 8.23
C ASN A 66 4.40 -11.47 7.18
N GLN A 67 3.25 -10.98 6.69
CA GLN A 67 2.51 -11.63 5.61
C GLN A 67 3.33 -11.67 4.31
N HIS A 68 4.01 -10.58 3.95
CA HIS A 68 4.87 -10.52 2.77
C HIS A 68 6.11 -11.41 2.91
N ARG A 69 6.71 -11.51 4.11
CA ARG A 69 7.82 -12.42 4.39
C ARG A 69 7.41 -13.88 4.26
N ALA A 70 6.20 -14.22 4.70
CA ALA A 70 5.62 -15.55 4.50
C ALA A 70 5.40 -15.87 3.01
N ASP A 71 5.01 -14.88 2.19
CA ASP A 71 4.90 -15.06 0.74
C ASP A 71 6.24 -15.44 0.09
N VAL A 72 7.33 -14.76 0.45
CA VAL A 72 8.67 -15.07 -0.07
C VAL A 72 9.04 -16.52 0.22
N THR A 73 8.74 -17.00 1.42
CA THR A 73 8.98 -18.40 1.82
C THR A 73 8.11 -19.36 1.03
N ARG A 74 6.80 -19.09 0.92
CA ARG A 74 5.87 -19.94 0.15
C ARG A 74 6.27 -20.03 -1.33
N CYS A 75 6.72 -18.92 -1.91
CA CYS A 75 7.03 -18.82 -3.33
C CYS A 75 8.47 -19.23 -3.67
N GLU A 76 9.24 -19.75 -2.72
CA GLU A 76 10.60 -20.21 -2.92
C GLU A 76 10.72 -21.29 -4.03
N PRO A 77 9.84 -22.32 -4.12
CA PRO A 77 9.89 -23.27 -5.23
C PRO A 77 9.68 -22.60 -6.59
N LYS A 78 8.78 -21.62 -6.67
CA LYS A 78 8.50 -20.88 -7.91
C LYS A 78 9.68 -19.96 -8.29
N SER A 79 10.34 -19.37 -7.29
CA SER A 79 11.58 -18.61 -7.47
C SER A 79 12.67 -19.48 -8.09
N ARG A 80 12.91 -20.68 -7.56
CA ARG A 80 13.92 -21.61 -8.10
C ARG A 80 13.62 -22.01 -9.55
N GLU A 81 12.39 -22.44 -9.83
CA GLU A 81 11.95 -22.80 -11.18
C GLU A 81 12.18 -21.65 -12.19
N ALA A 82 11.82 -20.43 -11.79
CA ALA A 82 11.98 -19.25 -12.62
C ALA A 82 13.46 -18.86 -12.82
N GLN A 83 14.31 -19.01 -11.80
CA GLN A 83 15.76 -18.79 -11.92
C GLN A 83 16.40 -19.79 -12.89
N ASP A 84 16.03 -21.08 -12.82
CA ASP A 84 16.55 -22.10 -13.73
C ASP A 84 16.14 -21.82 -15.18
N GLY A 85 14.88 -21.41 -15.40
CA GLY A 85 14.39 -20.98 -16.70
C GLY A 85 15.12 -19.75 -17.24
N ALA A 86 15.33 -18.74 -16.40
CA ALA A 86 16.08 -17.53 -16.74
C ALA A 86 17.53 -17.85 -17.13
N ASN A 87 18.24 -18.64 -16.33
CA ASN A 87 19.61 -19.08 -16.60
C ASN A 87 19.71 -19.87 -17.90
N THR A 88 18.75 -20.76 -18.17
CA THR A 88 18.69 -21.52 -19.42
C THR A 88 18.54 -20.62 -20.64
N VAL A 89 17.73 -19.57 -20.55
CA VAL A 89 17.46 -18.66 -21.67
C VAL A 89 18.63 -17.70 -21.90
N LEU A 90 19.27 -17.21 -20.83
CA LEU A 90 20.47 -16.39 -20.92
C LEU A 90 21.64 -17.17 -21.55
N GLY A 91 21.89 -18.40 -21.08
CA GLY A 91 22.99 -19.24 -21.60
C GLY A 91 22.84 -19.67 -23.06
N LYS A 92 21.62 -19.63 -23.63
CA LYS A 92 21.39 -19.92 -25.06
C LYS A 92 21.71 -18.75 -25.98
N ARG A 93 21.88 -17.53 -25.43
CA ARG A 93 22.10 -16.32 -26.23
C ARG A 93 23.46 -15.72 -25.89
N GLY A 94 24.40 -15.79 -26.85
CA GLY A 94 25.78 -15.31 -26.67
C GLY A 94 25.93 -13.81 -26.33
N ASN A 95 24.85 -13.01 -26.39
CA ASN A 95 24.88 -11.59 -26.02
C ASN A 95 24.70 -11.35 -24.50
N TYR A 96 24.58 -12.40 -23.69
CA TYR A 96 24.38 -12.31 -22.23
C TYR A 96 25.41 -13.12 -21.45
N GLU A 97 26.58 -13.39 -22.02
CA GLU A 97 27.64 -14.19 -21.37
C GLU A 97 28.16 -13.56 -20.07
N GLU A 98 27.96 -12.25 -19.88
CA GLU A 98 28.29 -11.53 -18.64
C GLU A 98 27.33 -11.84 -17.47
N TYR A 99 26.13 -12.35 -17.73
CA TYR A 99 25.17 -12.70 -16.69
C TYR A 99 25.45 -14.09 -16.13
N THR A 100 25.85 -14.13 -14.87
CA THR A 100 26.07 -15.37 -14.14
C THR A 100 24.79 -15.87 -13.46
N PRO A 101 24.72 -17.15 -13.08
CA PRO A 101 23.64 -17.65 -12.22
C PRO A 101 23.51 -16.89 -10.89
N SER A 102 24.61 -16.33 -10.39
CA SER A 102 24.59 -15.49 -9.18
C SER A 102 23.87 -14.17 -9.41
N ASP A 103 24.03 -13.54 -10.58
CA ASP A 103 23.34 -12.29 -10.91
C ASP A 103 21.83 -12.51 -11.03
N VAL A 104 21.44 -13.63 -11.64
CA VAL A 104 20.03 -14.04 -11.70
C VAL A 104 19.49 -14.29 -10.29
N ALA A 105 20.19 -15.03 -9.43
CA ALA A 105 19.76 -15.25 -8.05
C ALA A 105 19.59 -13.93 -7.28
N GLU A 106 20.49 -12.96 -7.47
CA GLU A 106 20.43 -11.66 -6.82
C GLU A 106 19.21 -10.83 -7.28
N VAL A 107 18.86 -10.87 -8.58
CA VAL A 107 17.65 -10.22 -9.10
C VAL A 107 16.39 -10.75 -8.39
N PHE A 108 16.26 -12.07 -8.26
CA PHE A 108 15.11 -12.68 -7.59
C PHE A 108 15.09 -12.40 -6.09
N ALA A 109 16.26 -12.47 -5.43
CA ALA A 109 16.41 -12.09 -4.03
C ALA A 109 16.01 -10.63 -3.79
N HIS A 110 16.41 -9.73 -4.69
CA HIS A 110 16.05 -8.32 -4.63
C HIS A 110 14.54 -8.14 -4.73
N ILE A 111 13.87 -8.78 -5.69
CA ILE A 111 12.40 -8.77 -5.80
C ILE A 111 11.73 -9.22 -4.49
N GLY A 112 12.25 -10.28 -3.86
CA GLY A 112 11.76 -10.74 -2.56
C GLY A 112 11.90 -9.67 -1.47
N ARG A 113 13.04 -8.97 -1.42
CA ARG A 113 13.24 -7.83 -0.50
C ARG A 113 12.27 -6.70 -0.79
N ILE A 114 12.02 -6.36 -2.07
CA ILE A 114 10.99 -5.38 -2.50
C ILE A 114 9.64 -5.73 -1.94
N HIS A 115 9.24 -6.99 -2.09
CA HIS A 115 7.96 -7.45 -1.61
C HIS A 115 7.79 -7.26 -0.10
N VAL A 116 8.81 -7.61 0.68
CA VAL A 116 8.79 -7.44 2.15
C VAL A 116 8.77 -5.97 2.56
N ALA A 117 9.59 -5.13 1.92
CA ALA A 117 9.65 -3.70 2.23
C ALA A 117 8.32 -2.98 1.94
N ARG A 118 7.59 -3.39 0.90
CA ARG A 118 6.21 -2.92 0.66
C ARG A 118 5.27 -3.29 1.79
N GLY A 119 5.40 -4.50 2.35
CA GLY A 119 4.66 -4.90 3.56
C GLY A 119 4.97 -4.00 4.76
N ALA A 120 6.25 -3.72 5.01
CA ALA A 120 6.67 -2.82 6.09
C ALA A 120 6.17 -1.37 5.90
N ASP A 121 6.07 -0.91 4.66
CA ASP A 121 5.48 0.40 4.37
C ASP A 121 3.97 0.43 4.67
N LEU A 122 3.23 -0.61 4.29
CA LEU A 122 1.82 -0.75 4.66
C LEU A 122 1.61 -0.74 6.18
N ASP A 123 2.52 -1.37 6.94
CA ASP A 123 2.51 -1.33 8.41
C ASP A 123 2.69 0.08 8.95
N LYS A 124 3.63 0.86 8.41
CA LYS A 124 3.81 2.28 8.77
C LYS A 124 2.56 3.09 8.45
N GLN A 125 1.98 2.91 7.26
CA GLN A 125 0.75 3.60 6.87
C GLN A 125 -0.43 3.24 7.78
N PHE A 126 -0.54 1.97 8.18
CA PHE A 126 -1.55 1.50 9.13
C PHE A 126 -1.41 2.24 10.47
N VAL A 127 -0.22 2.25 11.06
CA VAL A 127 0.05 2.94 12.33
C VAL A 127 -0.25 4.44 12.23
N MET A 128 0.18 5.10 11.15
CA MET A 128 -0.09 6.53 10.96
C MET A 128 -1.60 6.83 10.89
N ARG A 129 -2.38 5.98 10.23
CA ARG A 129 -3.85 6.12 10.18
C ARG A 129 -4.50 5.91 11.54
N MET A 130 -4.07 4.90 12.30
CA MET A 130 -4.61 4.63 13.63
C MET A 130 -4.35 5.79 14.59
N GLN A 131 -3.12 6.30 14.64
CA GLN A 131 -2.78 7.48 15.45
C GLN A 131 -3.57 8.73 15.03
N GLY A 132 -3.82 8.89 13.72
CA GLY A 132 -4.66 9.98 13.22
C GLY A 132 -6.11 9.87 13.69
N ALA A 133 -6.67 8.66 13.66
CA ALA A 133 -8.03 8.39 14.12
C ALA A 133 -8.16 8.62 15.64
N GLU A 134 -7.20 8.17 16.44
CA GLU A 134 -7.16 8.43 17.89
C GLU A 134 -7.12 9.93 18.20
N ARG A 135 -6.22 10.69 17.54
CA ARG A 135 -6.13 12.15 17.73
C ARG A 135 -7.43 12.87 17.34
N ALA A 136 -8.09 12.41 16.27
CA ALA A 136 -9.37 12.96 15.84
C ALA A 136 -10.49 12.66 16.85
N GLN A 137 -10.52 11.44 17.38
CA GLN A 137 -11.45 11.03 18.44
C GLN A 137 -11.23 11.84 19.71
N ASP A 138 -9.98 11.99 20.16
CA ASP A 138 -9.64 12.80 21.34
C ASP A 138 -10.05 14.26 21.17
N LYS A 139 -9.85 14.82 19.97
CA LYS A 139 -10.29 16.18 19.66
C LYS A 139 -11.81 16.29 19.75
N TYR A 140 -12.52 15.34 19.14
CA TYR A 140 -13.98 15.28 19.23
C TYR A 140 -14.45 15.16 20.69
N GLU A 141 -13.86 14.28 21.50
CA GLU A 141 -14.22 14.12 22.92
C GLU A 141 -13.94 15.36 23.78
N ARG A 142 -12.88 16.13 23.46
CA ARG A 142 -12.58 17.41 24.14
C ARG A 142 -13.52 18.54 23.72
N GLU A 143 -13.83 18.62 22.43
CA GLU A 143 -14.58 19.73 21.84
C GLU A 143 -16.08 19.47 21.79
N ARG A 144 -16.53 18.22 21.98
CA ARG A 144 -17.95 17.90 21.99
C ARG A 144 -18.62 18.71 23.09
N PRO A 145 -19.75 19.39 22.80
CA PRO A 145 -20.50 20.06 23.83
C PRO A 145 -20.92 19.00 24.86
N LYS A 146 -20.41 19.13 26.09
CA LYS A 146 -20.89 18.35 27.22
C LYS A 146 -22.35 18.75 27.39
N GLY A 147 -23.26 17.87 26.97
CA GLY A 147 -24.69 18.17 26.96
C GLY A 147 -25.14 18.69 28.31
N LEU A 148 -26.07 19.65 28.28
CA LEU A 148 -26.84 20.04 29.45
C LEU A 148 -27.49 18.75 29.98
N VAL A 149 -27.04 18.25 31.14
CA VAL A 149 -27.77 17.23 31.89
C VAL A 149 -29.02 17.93 32.39
N ILE A 150 -30.08 17.92 31.59
CA ILE A 150 -31.42 18.20 32.09
C ILE A 150 -31.77 16.96 32.89
N GLU A 151 -31.47 16.95 34.19
CA GLU A 151 -32.24 16.13 35.11
C GLU A 151 -33.69 16.55 34.90
N LEU A 152 -34.43 15.76 34.14
CA LEU A 152 -35.88 15.82 34.10
C LEU A 152 -36.34 15.52 35.53
N HIS A 153 -36.41 16.55 36.36
CA HIS A 153 -37.31 16.54 37.48
C HIS A 153 -38.67 16.18 36.90
N ASP A 154 -39.11 15.00 37.30
CA ASP A 154 -40.28 14.29 36.82
C ASP A 154 -41.41 15.28 36.51
N ALA A 155 -41.83 15.32 35.24
CA ALA A 155 -42.87 16.25 34.78
C ALA A 155 -44.20 16.06 35.52
N SER A 156 -44.33 14.97 36.29
CA SER A 156 -45.40 14.75 37.27
C SER A 156 -45.49 15.83 38.36
N VAL A 157 -44.36 16.40 38.81
CA VAL A 157 -44.32 17.39 39.90
C VAL A 157 -44.83 18.77 39.44
N VAL A 158 -44.60 19.12 38.18
CA VAL A 158 -45.07 20.41 37.62
C VAL A 158 -46.57 20.38 37.36
N LYS A 159 -47.12 19.24 36.96
CA LYS A 159 -48.56 19.10 36.70
C LYS A 159 -49.40 19.18 37.97
N ALA A 160 -48.96 18.56 39.07
CA ALA A 160 -49.66 18.61 40.36
C ALA A 160 -49.83 20.05 40.89
N ARG A 161 -48.80 20.89 40.71
CA ARG A 161 -48.82 22.28 41.19
C ARG A 161 -49.74 23.18 40.36
N ILE A 162 -49.89 22.91 39.06
CA ILE A 162 -50.80 23.65 38.17
C ILE A 162 -52.26 23.27 38.45
N ASP A 163 -52.53 22.00 38.73
CA ASP A 163 -53.89 21.53 39.01
C ASP A 163 -54.39 22.06 40.38
N GLU A 164 -53.54 22.12 41.41
CA GLU A 164 -53.87 22.76 42.70
C GLU A 164 -54.17 24.27 42.54
N THR A 165 -53.34 24.99 41.79
CA THR A 165 -53.52 26.44 41.57
C THR A 165 -54.81 26.74 40.80
N ASN A 166 -55.24 25.86 39.89
CA ASN A 166 -56.49 26.03 39.14
C ASN A 166 -57.74 25.66 39.95
N GLN A 167 -57.61 24.79 40.96
CA GLN A 167 -58.71 24.45 41.87
C GLN A 167 -58.99 25.55 42.90
N GLU A 168 -57.95 26.20 43.41
CA GLU A 168 -58.08 27.34 44.34
C GLU A 168 -58.72 28.56 43.66
N ASN A 169 -58.40 28.82 42.39
CA ASN A 169 -58.95 29.97 41.65
C ASN A 169 -60.41 29.79 41.19
N ASN A 170 -60.94 28.56 41.18
CA ASN A 170 -62.30 28.28 40.71
C ASN A 170 -63.33 28.09 41.84
N THR A 171 -62.90 28.21 43.10
CA THR A 171 -63.79 28.18 44.28
C THR A 171 -64.04 29.57 44.88
N GLY A 172 -63.43 30.62 44.29
CA GLY A 172 -63.43 32.00 44.78
C GLY A 172 -64.31 33.00 44.05
N THR A 173 -65.38 32.58 43.36
CA THR A 173 -66.40 33.53 42.86
C THR A 173 -67.79 32.99 43.13
N ARG A 174 -68.39 33.48 44.22
CA ARG A 174 -69.81 33.43 44.54
C ARG A 174 -70.47 34.71 44.05
#